data_AF-A0A349DIT2-F1
#
_entry.id   AF-A0A349DIT2-F1
#
_cell.length_a   1.000
_cell.length_b   1.000
_cell.length_c   1.000
_cell.angle_alpha   90.00
_cell.angle_beta   90.00
_cell.angle_gamma   90.00
#
_symmetry.space_group_name_H-M   'P 1'
#
loop_
_entity.id
_entity.type
_entity.pdbx_description
1 polymer ?
#
loop_
_entity_poly.entity_id
_entity_poly.type
_entity_poly.pdbx_seq_one_letter_code
_entity_poly.pdbx_strand_id
1 'polypeptide(L)'
;MEKQVITPDQEKSILNNFFTEIRELLSEYCEEREMVMTNSQLFAFLLVSPVSIAIATDGTVDFSETTMLVDVAAYFDRGVLPSEFDFLPQPENVMTDHVFKKRVYTELRYLCVSMNRYEDKLIEGLKALIRIDEKLSQTGEEDSIKRKIAETLNNVIYNNLGKDSIEEPKIKQILEKLEIADIVVDNVPTKATQKEDSQDDDPIEGDETEIESEASTNDQTQEGSKEGQEEDNTGEEEKK
;
A
#
# COMPACT_ATOMS: atom_id res chain seq x y z
N MET A 1 -13.52 24.54 25.22
CA MET A 1 -12.21 25.22 25.06
C MET A 1 -12.29 26.00 23.76
N GLU A 2 -11.89 27.28 23.76
CA GLU A 2 -11.77 28.04 22.50
C GLU A 2 -10.66 27.41 21.66
N LYS A 3 -10.96 27.01 20.42
CA LYS A 3 -9.94 26.51 19.49
C LYS A 3 -9.01 27.66 19.14
N GLN A 4 -7.72 27.47 19.41
CA GLN A 4 -6.69 28.42 19.03
C GLN A 4 -6.57 28.40 17.49
N VAL A 5 -6.85 29.53 16.84
CA VAL A 5 -6.68 29.65 15.39
C VAL A 5 -5.19 29.71 15.08
N ILE A 6 -4.68 28.69 14.40
CA ILE A 6 -3.27 28.61 13.97
C ILE A 6 -3.07 29.58 12.81
N THR A 7 -2.05 30.43 12.90
CA THR A 7 -1.68 31.32 11.80
C THR A 7 -0.86 30.58 10.74
N PRO A 8 -0.83 31.05 9.47
CA PRO A 8 -0.03 30.42 8.43
C PRO A 8 1.47 30.28 8.77
N ASP A 9 2.04 31.26 9.49
CA ASP A 9 3.43 31.20 9.92
C ASP A 9 3.66 30.15 11.02
N GLN A 10 2.70 29.97 11.93
CA GLN A 10 2.75 28.93 12.95
C GLN A 10 2.62 27.55 12.32
N GLU A 11 1.67 27.37 11.40
CA GLU A 11 1.49 26.14 10.63
C GLU A 11 2.77 25.77 9.87
N LYS A 12 3.36 26.74 9.15
CA LYS A 12 4.63 26.55 8.44
C LYS A 12 5.75 26.11 9.37
N SER A 13 5.87 26.73 10.55
CA SER A 13 6.88 26.35 11.54
C SER A 13 6.65 24.94 12.09
N ILE A 14 5.39 24.59 12.37
CA ILE A 14 4.98 23.29 12.87
C ILE A 14 5.30 22.19 11.84
N LEU A 15 4.94 22.42 10.57
CA LEU A 15 5.23 21.50 9.46
C LEU A 15 6.73 21.36 9.19
N ASN A 16 7.49 22.45 9.22
CA ASN A 16 8.95 22.39 9.06
C ASN A 16 9.60 21.53 10.14
N ASN A 17 9.21 21.73 11.41
CA ASN A 17 9.75 20.95 12.52
C ASN A 17 9.42 19.45 12.36
N PHE A 18 8.17 19.14 11.97
CA PHE A 18 7.76 17.77 11.66
C PHE A 18 8.64 17.15 10.56
N PHE A 19 8.80 17.84 9.43
CA PHE A 19 9.58 17.34 8.31
C PHE A 19 11.08 17.22 8.59
N THR A 20 11.63 18.05 9.49
CA THR A 20 13.00 17.88 10.01
C THR A 20 13.08 16.65 10.90
N GLU A 21 12.17 16.50 11.87
CA GLU A 21 12.14 15.36 12.80
C GLU A 21 12.03 14.02 12.05
N ILE A 22 11.12 13.90 11.07
CA ILE A 22 10.98 12.66 10.30
C ILE A 22 12.25 12.33 9.51
N ARG A 23 12.93 13.33 8.94
CA ARG A 23 14.19 13.10 8.21
C ARG A 23 15.31 12.65 9.12
N GLU A 24 15.38 13.17 10.33
CA GLU A 24 16.35 12.71 11.33
C GLU A 24 16.07 11.27 11.75
N LEU A 25 14.80 10.96 12.06
CA LEU A 25 14.37 9.60 12.43
C LEU A 25 14.67 8.58 11.33
N LEU A 26 14.40 8.94 10.08
CA LEU A 26 14.58 8.04 8.93
C LEU A 26 15.92 8.21 8.20
N SER A 27 16.86 8.99 8.74
CA SER A 27 18.15 9.32 8.10
C SER A 27 18.90 8.09 7.62
N GLU A 28 19.14 7.13 8.51
CA GLU A 28 19.83 5.87 8.20
C GLU A 28 19.17 5.10 7.05
N TYR A 29 17.84 5.00 7.07
CA TYR A 29 17.08 4.36 6.00
C TYR A 29 17.21 5.13 4.68
N CYS A 30 17.00 6.44 4.71
CA CYS A 30 17.05 7.29 3.52
C CYS A 30 18.45 7.34 2.91
N GLU A 31 19.50 7.31 3.73
CA GLU A 31 20.89 7.26 3.27
C GLU A 31 21.22 5.91 2.64
N GLU A 32 20.93 4.80 3.32
CA GLU A 32 21.20 3.46 2.80
C GLU A 32 20.44 3.18 1.49
N ARG A 33 19.21 3.66 1.42
CA ARG A 33 18.33 3.43 0.28
C ARG A 33 18.44 4.52 -0.77
N GLU A 34 19.28 5.54 -0.58
CA GLU A 34 19.39 6.69 -1.48
C GLU A 34 17.99 7.31 -1.78
N MET A 35 17.16 7.44 -0.73
CA MET A 35 15.78 7.90 -0.79
C MET A 35 15.67 9.37 -0.35
N VAL A 36 16.22 10.29 -1.14
CA VAL A 36 16.07 11.74 -0.89
C VAL A 36 14.70 12.20 -1.38
N MET A 37 13.74 12.27 -0.47
CA MET A 37 12.32 12.57 -0.76
C MET A 37 11.96 14.04 -0.56
N THR A 38 11.05 14.56 -1.40
CA THR A 38 10.32 15.81 -1.10
C THR A 38 9.48 15.65 0.17
N ASN A 39 9.03 16.74 0.78
CA ASN A 39 8.12 16.71 1.93
C ASN A 39 6.84 15.92 1.62
N SER A 40 6.29 16.15 0.43
CA SER A 40 5.14 15.47 -0.13
C SER A 40 5.33 13.96 -0.27
N GLN A 41 6.47 13.53 -0.84
CA GLN A 41 6.84 12.12 -0.95
C GLN A 41 7.07 11.48 0.41
N LEU A 42 7.73 12.18 1.33
CA LEU A 42 8.02 11.69 2.68
C LEU A 42 6.74 11.48 3.50
N PHE A 43 5.81 12.43 3.44
CA PHE A 43 4.49 12.31 4.07
C PHE A 43 3.71 11.14 3.48
N ALA A 44 3.66 11.04 2.15
CA ALA A 44 3.01 9.95 1.44
C ALA A 44 3.59 8.58 1.82
N PHE A 45 4.92 8.45 1.85
CA PHE A 45 5.62 7.24 2.25
C PHE A 45 5.29 6.83 3.69
N LEU A 46 5.34 7.79 4.62
CA LEU A 46 5.04 7.54 6.02
C LEU A 46 3.59 7.08 6.20
N LEU A 47 2.64 7.66 5.48
CA LEU A 47 1.22 7.33 5.56
C LEU A 47 0.90 5.90 5.11
N VAL A 48 1.68 5.34 4.19
CA VAL A 48 1.50 3.94 3.70
C VAL A 48 2.40 2.93 4.39
N SER A 49 3.42 3.38 5.12
CA SER A 49 4.35 2.51 5.86
C SER A 49 3.71 1.55 6.89
N PRO A 50 2.51 1.82 7.48
CA PRO A 50 1.86 0.84 8.35
C PRO A 50 1.57 -0.51 7.67
N VAL A 51 1.38 -0.53 6.34
CA VAL A 51 1.22 -1.80 5.59
C VAL A 51 2.46 -2.67 5.73
N SER A 52 3.65 -2.09 5.61
CA SER A 52 4.90 -2.83 5.79
C SER A 52 5.06 -3.36 7.21
N ILE A 53 4.66 -2.59 8.23
CA ILE A 53 4.69 -3.04 9.63
C ILE A 53 3.78 -4.23 9.83
N ALA A 54 2.60 -4.21 9.23
CA ALA A 54 1.63 -5.29 9.39
C ALA A 54 2.03 -6.59 8.68
N ILE A 55 2.61 -6.49 7.50
CA ILE A 55 3.16 -7.64 6.77
C ILE A 55 4.38 -8.20 7.50
N ALA A 56 5.28 -7.36 8.01
CA ALA A 56 6.52 -7.82 8.65
C ALA A 56 6.34 -8.58 9.97
N THR A 57 5.11 -8.76 10.46
CA THR A 57 4.83 -9.29 11.79
C THR A 57 5.26 -10.75 11.96
N ASP A 58 5.25 -11.55 10.89
CA ASP A 58 5.72 -12.94 10.89
C ASP A 58 7.14 -13.10 10.30
N GLY A 59 7.71 -12.01 9.77
CA GLY A 59 9.04 -11.95 9.16
C GLY A 59 9.13 -12.55 7.75
N THR A 60 8.02 -12.95 7.14
CA THR A 60 7.95 -13.40 5.74
C THR A 60 7.12 -12.44 4.89
N VAL A 61 7.16 -12.60 3.57
CA VAL A 61 6.31 -11.85 2.65
C VAL A 61 5.74 -12.84 1.66
N ASP A 62 4.48 -13.19 1.84
CA ASP A 62 3.78 -14.16 1.01
C ASP A 62 3.18 -13.53 -0.27
N PHE A 63 2.44 -14.33 -1.04
CA PHE A 63 1.84 -13.89 -2.30
C PHE A 63 0.71 -12.87 -2.10
N SER A 64 -0.14 -13.07 -1.08
CA SER A 64 -1.22 -12.12 -0.72
C SER A 64 -0.64 -10.77 -0.30
N GLU A 65 0.36 -10.79 0.57
CA GLU A 65 1.04 -9.60 1.08
C GLU A 65 1.79 -8.87 -0.03
N THR A 66 2.43 -9.61 -0.94
CA THR A 66 3.03 -9.04 -2.15
C THR A 66 1.98 -8.32 -2.99
N THR A 67 0.79 -8.91 -3.16
CA THR A 67 -0.31 -8.30 -3.92
C THR A 67 -0.78 -6.99 -3.25
N MET A 68 -0.87 -6.96 -1.92
CA MET A 68 -1.19 -5.71 -1.21
C MET A 68 -0.17 -4.61 -1.45
N LEU A 69 1.13 -4.94 -1.39
CA LEU A 69 2.20 -3.97 -1.64
C LEU A 69 2.13 -3.43 -3.07
N VAL A 70 1.77 -4.27 -4.04
CA VAL A 70 1.54 -3.85 -5.43
C VAL A 70 0.34 -2.90 -5.53
N ASP A 71 -0.77 -3.19 -4.84
CA ASP A 71 -1.95 -2.33 -4.85
C ASP A 71 -1.68 -0.96 -4.21
N VAL A 72 -0.94 -0.93 -3.09
CA VAL A 72 -0.48 0.31 -2.46
C VAL A 72 0.44 1.10 -3.39
N ALA A 73 1.34 0.44 -4.10
CA ALA A 73 2.19 1.11 -5.08
C ALA A 73 1.38 1.66 -6.26
N ALA A 74 0.40 0.90 -6.74
CA ALA A 74 -0.48 1.30 -7.83
C ALA A 74 -1.33 2.54 -7.49
N TYR A 75 -1.64 2.78 -6.20
CA TYR A 75 -2.26 4.02 -5.75
C TYR A 75 -1.42 5.24 -6.13
N PHE A 76 -0.09 5.17 -5.97
CA PHE A 76 0.82 6.26 -6.34
C PHE A 76 0.97 6.44 -7.85
N ASP A 77 0.89 5.35 -8.62
CA ASP A 77 0.90 5.43 -10.09
C ASP A 77 -0.36 6.11 -10.63
N ARG A 78 -1.51 5.86 -10.02
CA ARG A 78 -2.82 6.40 -10.45
C ARG A 78 -3.11 7.80 -9.91
N GLY A 79 -2.44 8.22 -8.83
CA GLY A 79 -2.68 9.50 -8.15
C GLY A 79 -1.63 10.57 -8.43
N VAL A 80 -1.99 11.82 -8.16
CA VAL A 80 -1.01 12.92 -7.96
C VAL A 80 -0.56 12.84 -6.51
N LEU A 81 0.75 12.90 -6.25
CA LEU A 81 1.24 12.97 -4.87
C LEU A 81 0.71 14.25 -4.21
N PRO A 82 0.42 14.25 -2.90
CA PRO A 82 -0.09 15.45 -2.24
C PRO A 82 0.93 16.59 -2.41
N SER A 83 0.61 17.66 -3.13
CA SER A 83 1.54 18.79 -3.35
C SER A 83 1.44 19.87 -2.27
N GLU A 84 0.63 19.60 -1.24
CA GLU A 84 0.30 20.52 -0.15
C GLU A 84 1.53 20.96 0.63
N PHE A 85 2.65 20.23 0.59
CA PHE A 85 3.87 20.54 1.33
C PHE A 85 5.01 21.07 0.45
N ASP A 86 4.76 21.31 -0.84
CA ASP A 86 5.79 21.75 -1.79
C ASP A 86 6.22 23.21 -1.55
N PHE A 87 5.41 24.01 -0.85
CA PHE A 87 5.72 25.39 -0.48
C PHE A 87 6.77 25.51 0.64
N LEU A 88 7.05 24.41 1.34
CA LEU A 88 8.05 24.34 2.39
C LEU A 88 9.46 24.14 1.81
N PRO A 89 10.53 24.51 2.55
CA PRO A 89 11.89 24.16 2.17
C PRO A 89 12.04 22.66 1.92
N GLN A 90 12.66 22.32 0.79
CA GLN A 90 12.94 20.95 0.38
C GLN A 90 14.42 20.63 0.57
N PRO A 91 14.80 19.36 0.79
CA PRO A 91 16.20 18.97 0.76
C PRO A 91 16.79 19.15 -0.65
N GLU A 92 18.11 19.26 -0.74
CA GLU A 92 18.80 19.29 -2.03
C GLU A 92 18.76 17.90 -2.69
N ASN A 93 18.78 17.86 -4.03
CA ASN A 93 18.85 16.62 -4.82
C ASN A 93 17.68 15.64 -4.58
N VAL A 94 16.47 16.16 -4.35
CA VAL A 94 15.25 15.34 -4.26
C VAL A 94 15.03 14.51 -5.53
N MET A 95 14.53 13.28 -5.33
CA MET A 95 14.09 12.45 -6.43
C MET A 95 12.83 13.02 -7.09
N THR A 96 12.67 12.72 -8.37
CA THR A 96 11.44 13.06 -9.09
C THR A 96 10.30 12.14 -8.68
N ASP A 97 9.06 12.61 -8.78
CA ASP A 97 7.87 11.80 -8.50
C ASP A 97 7.83 10.52 -9.34
N HIS A 98 8.29 10.58 -10.59
CA HIS A 98 8.40 9.41 -11.46
C HIS A 98 9.33 8.34 -10.90
N VAL A 99 10.46 8.75 -10.31
CA VAL A 99 11.39 7.83 -9.66
C VAL A 99 10.78 7.29 -8.36
N PHE A 100 10.18 8.15 -7.55
CA PHE A 100 9.53 7.74 -6.31
C PHE A 100 8.46 6.67 -6.55
N LYS A 101 7.52 6.93 -7.47
CA LYS A 101 6.42 6.01 -7.82
C LYS A 101 6.93 4.64 -8.26
N LYS A 102 7.98 4.60 -9.08
CA LYS A 102 8.61 3.33 -9.50
C LYS A 102 9.29 2.57 -8.36
N ARG A 103 9.77 3.27 -7.34
CA ARG A 103 10.54 2.67 -6.24
C ARG A 103 9.68 2.29 -5.04
N VAL A 104 8.54 2.93 -4.83
CA VAL A 104 7.75 2.79 -3.60
C VAL A 104 7.42 1.33 -3.27
N TYR A 105 7.05 0.52 -4.26
CA TYR A 105 6.85 -0.92 -4.07
C TYR A 105 8.10 -1.62 -3.50
N THR A 106 9.25 -1.43 -4.15
CA THR A 106 10.51 -2.06 -3.73
C THR A 106 10.97 -1.59 -2.35
N GLU A 107 10.68 -0.33 -2.02
CA GLU A 107 11.01 0.25 -0.71
C GLU A 107 10.09 -0.29 0.40
N LEU A 108 8.78 -0.39 0.17
CA LEU A 108 7.85 -0.99 1.13
C LEU A 108 8.16 -2.47 1.37
N ARG A 109 8.51 -3.22 0.30
CA ARG A 109 8.94 -4.61 0.41
C ARG A 109 10.26 -4.73 1.18
N TYR A 110 11.21 -3.83 0.96
CA TYR A 110 12.46 -3.81 1.70
C TYR A 110 12.23 -3.51 3.19
N LEU A 111 11.30 -2.60 3.52
CA LEU A 111 10.88 -2.38 4.91
C LEU A 111 10.32 -3.64 5.54
N CYS A 112 9.49 -4.42 4.84
CA CYS A 112 8.94 -5.67 5.40
C CYS A 112 10.06 -6.62 5.87
N VAL A 113 11.06 -6.85 5.01
CA VAL A 113 12.16 -7.79 5.31
C VAL A 113 13.22 -7.22 6.26
N SER A 114 13.23 -5.91 6.48
CA SER A 114 14.21 -5.21 7.31
C SER A 114 13.58 -4.57 8.56
N MET A 115 12.34 -4.94 8.89
CA MET A 115 11.54 -4.25 9.90
C MET A 115 12.22 -4.24 11.27
N ASN A 116 12.89 -5.33 11.66
CA ASN A 116 13.64 -5.41 12.92
C ASN A 116 14.67 -4.29 13.13
N ARG A 117 15.18 -3.67 12.06
CA ARG A 117 16.14 -2.55 12.13
C ARG A 117 15.44 -1.19 12.21
N TYR A 118 14.27 -1.05 11.58
CA TYR A 118 13.62 0.24 11.36
C TYR A 118 12.31 0.43 12.15
N GLU A 119 11.76 -0.62 12.79
CA GLU A 119 10.46 -0.61 13.46
C GLU A 119 10.33 0.57 14.42
N ASP A 120 11.23 0.71 15.39
CA ASP A 120 11.10 1.74 16.42
C ASP A 120 11.16 3.17 15.83
N LYS A 121 12.06 3.42 14.87
CA LYS A 121 12.16 4.71 14.17
C LYS A 121 10.91 5.01 13.32
N LEU A 122 10.36 3.99 12.66
CA LEU A 122 9.11 4.13 11.90
C LEU A 122 7.91 4.39 12.82
N ILE A 123 7.83 3.71 13.96
CA ILE A 123 6.79 3.93 14.97
C ILE A 123 6.86 5.36 15.52
N GLU A 124 8.05 5.86 15.85
CA GLU A 124 8.22 7.26 16.26
C GLU A 124 7.85 8.25 15.15
N GLY A 125 8.13 7.91 13.89
CA GLY A 125 7.66 8.68 12.73
C GLY A 125 6.13 8.73 12.64
N LEU A 126 5.45 7.59 12.79
CA LEU A 126 3.99 7.51 12.80
C LEU A 126 3.38 8.27 13.99
N LYS A 127 4.02 8.25 15.17
CA LYS A 127 3.61 9.12 16.30
C LYS A 127 3.76 10.59 15.98
N ALA A 128 4.84 11.01 15.32
CA ALA A 128 4.99 12.38 14.86
C ALA A 128 3.89 12.75 13.85
N LEU A 129 3.49 11.82 12.98
CA LEU A 129 2.39 12.00 12.03
C LEU A 129 1.02 12.14 12.73
N ILE A 130 0.79 11.39 13.80
CA ILE A 130 -0.42 11.54 14.62
C ILE A 130 -0.41 12.91 15.33
N ARG A 131 0.70 13.28 15.96
CA ARG A 131 0.84 14.57 16.67
C ARG A 131 0.66 15.77 15.74
N ILE A 132 1.08 15.67 14.47
CA ILE A 132 0.90 16.77 13.52
C ILE A 132 -0.57 16.90 13.09
N ASP A 133 -1.29 15.79 12.89
CA ASP A 133 -2.73 15.77 12.61
C ASP A 133 -3.51 16.43 13.75
N GLU A 134 -3.27 16.01 14.99
CA GLU A 134 -3.92 16.57 16.19
C GLU A 134 -3.66 18.07 16.33
N LYS A 135 -2.43 18.51 16.09
CA LYS A 135 -2.06 19.92 16.18
C LYS A 135 -2.69 20.76 15.09
N LEU A 136 -2.80 20.23 13.87
CA LEU A 136 -3.30 20.99 12.72
C LEU A 136 -4.81 20.81 12.48
N SER A 137 -5.47 19.87 13.18
CA SER A 137 -6.91 19.62 13.05
C SER A 137 -7.72 20.82 13.53
N GLN A 138 -8.20 21.61 12.55
CA GLN A 138 -9.09 22.74 12.81
C GLN A 138 -10.56 22.31 12.82
N THR A 139 -10.91 21.22 12.12
CA THR A 139 -12.28 20.75 11.91
C THR A 139 -12.85 19.99 13.11
N GLY A 140 -12.01 19.49 14.03
CA GLY A 140 -12.46 18.74 15.21
C GLY A 140 -12.63 17.24 14.96
N GLU A 141 -12.24 16.77 13.78
CA GLU A 141 -11.93 15.36 13.56
C GLU A 141 -10.49 15.13 14.06
N GLU A 142 -10.32 14.90 15.36
CA GLU A 142 -9.00 14.67 16.00
C GLU A 142 -8.40 13.28 15.65
N ASP A 143 -9.14 12.42 14.93
CA ASP A 143 -8.80 11.01 14.73
C ASP A 143 -8.54 10.60 13.28
N SER A 144 -8.37 11.53 12.33
CA SER A 144 -8.35 11.19 10.89
C SER A 144 -7.17 10.28 10.52
N ILE A 145 -5.95 10.65 10.94
CA ILE A 145 -4.75 9.86 10.69
C ILE A 145 -4.70 8.65 11.62
N LYS A 146 -5.07 8.80 12.89
CA LYS A 146 -5.09 7.68 13.85
C LYS A 146 -5.99 6.56 13.37
N ARG A 147 -7.21 6.88 12.95
CA ARG A 147 -8.17 5.94 12.38
C ARG A 147 -7.64 5.31 11.12
N LYS A 148 -7.04 6.08 10.21
CA LYS A 148 -6.46 5.53 8.97
C LYS A 148 -5.31 4.55 9.25
N ILE A 149 -4.44 4.85 10.22
CA ILE A 149 -3.37 3.93 10.63
C ILE A 149 -3.98 2.66 11.25
N ALA A 150 -4.92 2.80 12.17
CA ALA A 150 -5.60 1.66 12.82
C ALA A 150 -6.34 0.79 11.79
N GLU A 151 -7.09 1.39 10.87
CA GLU A 151 -7.77 0.72 9.76
C GLU A 151 -6.77 -0.03 8.88
N THR A 152 -5.65 0.61 8.53
CA THR A 152 -4.62 -0.03 7.69
C THR A 152 -4.04 -1.26 8.37
N LEU A 153 -3.64 -1.15 9.64
CA LEU A 153 -3.06 -2.26 10.41
C LEU A 153 -4.06 -3.41 10.58
N ASN A 154 -5.33 -3.09 10.88
CA ASN A 154 -6.39 -4.10 11.05
C ASN A 154 -6.80 -4.74 9.71
N ASN A 155 -6.91 -3.96 8.63
CA ASN A 155 -7.32 -4.47 7.32
C ASN A 155 -6.31 -5.47 6.75
N VAL A 156 -5.01 -5.27 6.98
CA VAL A 156 -3.98 -6.23 6.57
C VAL A 156 -4.23 -7.60 7.23
N ILE A 157 -4.54 -7.63 8.53
CA ILE A 157 -4.92 -8.86 9.23
C ILE A 157 -6.21 -9.44 8.67
N TYR A 158 -7.31 -8.67 8.73
CA TYR A 158 -8.64 -9.25 8.54
C TYR A 158 -8.96 -9.60 7.08
N ASN A 159 -8.36 -8.92 6.11
CA ASN A 159 -8.59 -9.20 4.69
C ASN A 159 -7.67 -10.29 4.13
N ASN A 160 -6.52 -10.58 4.76
CA ASN A 160 -5.55 -11.55 4.21
C ASN A 160 -5.22 -12.73 5.13
N LEU A 161 -5.17 -12.51 6.45
CA LEU A 161 -4.67 -13.48 7.42
C LEU A 161 -5.80 -14.15 8.24
N GLY A 162 -7.00 -13.56 8.22
CA GLY A 162 -8.17 -14.06 8.92
C GLY A 162 -8.22 -13.64 10.39
N LYS A 163 -9.39 -13.74 11.04
CA LYS A 163 -9.61 -13.27 12.42
C LYS A 163 -8.77 -13.98 13.49
N ASP A 164 -8.29 -15.19 13.23
CA ASP A 164 -7.47 -16.00 14.15
C ASP A 164 -5.98 -16.02 13.76
N SER A 165 -5.56 -14.96 13.06
CA SER A 165 -4.21 -14.71 12.59
C SER A 165 -3.19 -14.69 13.74
N ILE A 166 -2.05 -15.36 13.54
CA ILE A 166 -0.93 -15.35 14.51
C ILE A 166 -0.31 -13.94 14.65
N GLU A 167 -0.60 -13.06 13.70
CA GLU A 167 -0.11 -11.69 13.60
C GLU A 167 -0.91 -10.71 14.49
N GLU A 168 -2.14 -11.05 14.88
CA GLU A 168 -3.03 -10.21 15.70
C GLU A 168 -2.37 -9.69 17.00
N PRO A 169 -1.64 -10.49 17.78
CA PRO A 169 -0.97 -10.01 19.00
C PRO A 169 0.10 -8.95 18.73
N LYS A 170 0.87 -9.09 17.64
CA LYS A 170 1.92 -8.13 17.28
C LYS A 170 1.30 -6.82 16.83
N ILE A 171 0.21 -6.85 16.03
CA ILE A 171 -0.50 -5.62 15.67
C ILE A 171 -1.10 -4.92 16.88
N LYS A 172 -1.68 -5.65 17.84
CA LYS A 172 -2.13 -5.06 19.11
C LYS A 172 -1.00 -4.33 19.82
N GLN A 173 0.19 -4.93 19.91
CA GLN A 173 1.37 -4.26 20.48
C GLN A 173 1.77 -3.02 19.69
N ILE A 174 1.69 -3.03 18.36
CA ILE A 174 1.96 -1.86 17.53
C ILE A 174 0.94 -0.74 17.79
N LEU A 175 -0.35 -1.07 17.85
CA LEU A 175 -1.41 -0.11 18.17
C LEU A 175 -1.24 0.48 19.57
N GLU A 176 -0.83 -0.32 20.55
CA GLU A 176 -0.47 0.13 21.90
C GLU A 176 0.76 1.05 21.88
N LYS A 177 1.82 0.67 21.16
CA LYS A 177 3.02 1.52 20.96
C LYS A 177 2.66 2.85 20.33
N LEU A 178 1.67 2.89 19.43
CA LEU A 178 1.17 4.09 18.76
C LEU A 178 0.16 4.88 19.59
N GLU A 179 -0.25 4.38 20.77
CA GLU A 179 -1.22 5.01 21.66
C GLU A 179 -2.61 5.17 21.00
N ILE A 180 -3.03 4.20 20.18
CA ILE A 180 -4.31 4.20 19.43
C ILE A 180 -5.08 2.87 19.51
N ALA A 181 -4.79 2.04 20.52
CA ALA A 181 -5.39 0.71 20.67
C ALA A 181 -6.90 0.72 20.99
N ASP A 182 -7.44 1.86 21.40
CA ASP A 182 -8.85 2.08 21.75
C ASP A 182 -9.73 2.44 20.54
N ILE A 183 -9.14 2.69 19.37
CA ILE A 183 -9.89 3.01 18.15
C ILE A 183 -10.60 1.76 17.64
N VAL A 184 -11.93 1.76 17.78
CA VAL A 184 -12.81 0.74 17.19
C VAL A 184 -12.92 0.99 15.69
N VAL A 185 -12.34 0.10 14.90
CA VAL A 185 -12.53 0.08 13.45
C VAL A 185 -13.78 -0.74 13.14
N ASP A 186 -14.83 -0.08 12.65
CA ASP A 186 -16.00 -0.77 12.13
C ASP A 186 -15.59 -1.55 10.87
N ASN A 187 -15.51 -2.88 11.01
CA ASN A 187 -15.19 -3.77 9.92
C ASN A 187 -16.28 -3.72 8.85
N VAL A 188 -16.11 -2.87 7.83
CA VAL A 188 -16.89 -2.99 6.59
C VAL A 188 -16.06 -3.83 5.63
N PRO A 189 -16.44 -5.09 5.35
CA PRO A 189 -15.78 -5.86 4.30
C PRO A 189 -15.92 -5.06 3.01
N THR A 190 -14.81 -4.67 2.41
CA THR A 190 -14.83 -4.07 1.08
C THR A 190 -15.15 -5.21 0.10
N LYS A 191 -16.43 -5.52 -0.08
CA LYS A 191 -16.85 -6.36 -1.20
C LYS A 191 -16.45 -5.63 -2.47
N ALA A 192 -15.42 -6.15 -3.14
CA ALA A 192 -15.20 -5.88 -4.54
C ALA A 192 -16.55 -6.00 -5.25
N THR A 193 -16.99 -4.92 -5.88
CA THR A 193 -18.20 -4.90 -6.70
C THR A 193 -17.95 -5.81 -7.90
N GLN A 194 -18.22 -7.11 -7.73
CA GLN A 194 -18.50 -7.98 -8.85
C GLN A 194 -19.78 -7.43 -9.48
N LYS A 195 -19.61 -6.84 -10.66
CA LYS A 195 -20.67 -6.77 -11.66
C LYS A 195 -21.15 -8.21 -11.88
N GLU A 196 -22.33 -8.51 -11.38
CA GLU A 196 -23.18 -9.51 -12.00
C GLU A 196 -24.36 -8.75 -12.61
N ASP A 197 -24.39 -8.78 -13.93
CA ASP A 197 -25.58 -8.50 -14.72
C ASP A 197 -26.70 -9.44 -14.23
N SER A 198 -27.70 -8.88 -13.55
CA SER A 198 -29.00 -9.52 -13.42
C SER A 198 -30.01 -8.62 -14.11
N GLN A 199 -30.23 -8.93 -15.39
CA GLN A 199 -31.40 -8.52 -16.16
C GLN A 199 -32.66 -9.06 -15.50
N ASP A 200 -33.62 -8.15 -15.28
CA ASP A 200 -35.07 -8.30 -15.26
C ASP A 200 -35.67 -9.70 -15.04
N ASP A 201 -36.26 -9.88 -13.85
CA ASP A 201 -37.37 -10.81 -13.64
C ASP A 201 -38.68 -10.02 -13.66
N ASP A 202 -39.53 -10.28 -14.65
CA ASP A 202 -40.98 -10.27 -14.46
C ASP A 202 -41.58 -11.47 -15.24
N PRO A 203 -42.48 -12.27 -14.64
CA PRO A 203 -42.88 -13.56 -15.17
C PRO A 203 -44.12 -13.44 -16.06
N ILE A 204 -44.17 -14.19 -17.18
CA ILE A 204 -45.42 -14.48 -17.88
C ILE A 204 -45.47 -15.97 -18.24
N GLU A 205 -46.53 -16.61 -17.74
CA GLU A 205 -46.97 -17.98 -18.00
C GLU A 205 -47.32 -18.23 -19.48
N GLY A 206 -47.17 -19.49 -19.94
CA GLY A 206 -48.00 -20.02 -21.03
C GLY A 206 -47.32 -20.93 -22.06
N ASP A 207 -47.59 -22.23 -21.89
CA ASP A 207 -47.94 -23.24 -22.92
C ASP A 207 -46.96 -23.72 -24.03
N GLU A 208 -46.82 -25.05 -24.01
CA GLU A 208 -46.68 -26.04 -25.10
C GLU A 208 -45.69 -25.81 -26.25
N THR A 209 -44.67 -26.68 -26.38
CA THR A 209 -44.64 -27.75 -27.40
C THR A 209 -43.37 -28.62 -27.29
N GLU A 210 -43.57 -29.94 -27.38
CA GLU A 210 -42.56 -30.98 -27.58
C GLU A 210 -41.87 -30.82 -28.95
N ILE A 211 -40.63 -31.34 -29.08
CA ILE A 211 -40.12 -32.16 -30.21
C ILE A 211 -38.67 -32.62 -29.88
N GLU A 212 -38.54 -33.94 -29.63
CA GLU A 212 -37.56 -34.91 -30.21
C GLU A 212 -36.43 -34.33 -31.10
N SER A 213 -35.16 -34.77 -31.15
CA SER A 213 -34.56 -36.10 -31.01
C SER A 213 -33.08 -36.04 -31.48
N GLU A 214 -32.37 -37.15 -31.19
CA GLU A 214 -31.21 -37.74 -31.88
C GLU A 214 -29.77 -37.25 -31.62
N ALA A 215 -28.97 -38.28 -31.30
CA ALA A 215 -27.53 -38.33 -31.17
C ALA A 215 -26.82 -38.38 -32.54
N SER A 216 -25.53 -38.05 -32.57
CA SER A 216 -24.52 -38.98 -33.13
C SER A 216 -23.09 -38.54 -32.83
N THR A 217 -22.23 -39.55 -32.88
CA THR A 217 -20.86 -39.73 -32.41
C THR A 217 -19.76 -39.48 -33.45
N ASN A 218 -18.51 -39.53 -32.95
CA ASN A 218 -17.20 -39.82 -33.58
C ASN A 218 -16.41 -38.64 -34.18
N ASP A 219 -15.20 -38.32 -33.69
CA ASP A 219 -13.95 -39.11 -33.57
C ASP A 219 -13.21 -39.19 -34.91
N GLN A 220 -12.06 -38.49 -35.00
CA GLN A 220 -10.79 -39.05 -35.52
C GLN A 220 -9.61 -38.06 -35.41
N THR A 221 -8.62 -38.53 -34.66
CA THR A 221 -7.17 -38.26 -34.67
C THR A 221 -6.48 -38.29 -36.05
N GLN A 222 -5.40 -37.51 -36.22
CA GLN A 222 -4.01 -37.93 -36.52
C GLN A 222 -3.11 -36.69 -36.70
N GLU A 223 -2.08 -36.47 -35.88
CA GLU A 223 -0.68 -36.94 -36.03
C GLU A 223 0.06 -36.45 -37.27
N GLY A 224 1.21 -35.81 -37.07
CA GLY A 224 2.08 -35.37 -38.16
C GLY A 224 3.34 -34.61 -37.73
N SER A 225 4.25 -35.32 -37.09
CA SER A 225 5.61 -34.93 -36.70
C SER A 225 6.48 -34.37 -37.86
N LYS A 226 7.41 -33.46 -37.54
CA LYS A 226 8.80 -33.51 -38.06
C LYS A 226 9.75 -32.57 -37.30
N GLU A 227 10.75 -33.20 -36.70
CA GLU A 227 12.01 -32.65 -36.19
C GLU A 227 12.94 -32.12 -37.30
N GLY A 228 13.93 -31.33 -36.88
CA GLY A 228 15.16 -30.95 -37.60
C GLY A 228 15.76 -29.70 -36.93
N GLN A 229 16.52 -29.83 -35.83
CA GLN A 229 17.99 -29.95 -35.76
C GLN A 229 18.76 -28.88 -36.56
N GLU A 230 19.44 -27.99 -35.82
CA GLU A 230 20.90 -27.72 -35.84
C GLU A 230 21.28 -26.72 -36.96
N GLU A 231 22.07 -25.66 -36.73
CA GLU A 231 23.37 -25.66 -36.09
C GLU A 231 23.85 -24.22 -35.76
N ASP A 232 24.81 -24.19 -34.85
CA ASP A 232 25.69 -23.12 -34.38
C ASP A 232 26.38 -22.30 -35.49
N ASN A 233 26.71 -21.03 -35.21
CA ASN A 233 28.01 -20.47 -35.60
C ASN A 233 28.32 -19.10 -34.95
N THR A 234 29.21 -19.16 -33.96
CA THR A 234 30.45 -18.40 -33.80
C THR A 234 30.42 -16.87 -33.69
N GLY A 235 30.88 -16.42 -32.52
CA GLY A 235 31.50 -15.11 -32.35
C GLY A 235 32.99 -15.06 -32.75
N GLU A 236 33.57 -13.92 -32.36
CA GLU A 236 34.93 -13.40 -32.58
C GLU A 236 35.26 -12.81 -33.95
N GLU A 237 35.47 -11.49 -33.99
CA GLU A 237 36.83 -10.99 -34.22
C GLU A 237 37.05 -9.55 -33.71
N GLU A 238 38.25 -9.35 -33.21
CA GLU A 238 38.84 -8.21 -32.51
C GLU A 238 39.44 -7.16 -33.49
N LYS A 239 39.74 -5.96 -32.96
CA LYS A 239 40.73 -4.95 -33.40
C LYS A 239 40.39 -3.97 -34.55
N LYS A 240 40.18 -2.71 -34.18
CA LYS A 240 41.22 -1.66 -34.23
C LYS A 240 40.85 -0.43 -33.41
#